data_AF-A0AAD4BD91-F1
#
_entry.id   AF-A0AAD4BD91-F1
#
_cell.length_a   1.000
_cell.length_b   1.000
_cell.length_c   1.000
_cell.angle_alpha   90.00
_cell.angle_beta   90.00
_cell.angle_gamma   90.00
#
_symmetry.space_group_name_H-M   'P 1'
#
loop_
_entity.id
_entity.type
_entity.pdbx_description
1 polymer ?
#
loop_
_entity_poly.entity_id
_entity_poly.type
_entity_poly.pdbx_seq_one_letter_code
_entity_poly.pdbx_strand_id
1 'polypeptide(L)' 'SIQSKLPEGATLCGVILSSDKTHITNMCGGKAAHPLLISLANIRMAVRNKASSHAFLLLALMPISQFL' A
#
# COMPACT_ATOMS: atom_id res chain seq x y z
N SER A 1 -4.84 -9.37 -25.25
CA SER A 1 -4.48 -8.54 -24.07
C SER A 1 -3.40 -9.26 -23.27
N ILE A 2 -2.89 -8.71 -22.15
CA ILE A 2 -1.96 -9.47 -21.29
C ILE A 2 -2.66 -10.72 -20.70
N GLN A 3 -3.94 -10.59 -20.33
CA GLN A 3 -4.76 -11.68 -19.80
C GLN A 3 -4.86 -12.90 -20.73
N SER A 4 -4.94 -12.68 -22.05
CA SER A 4 -5.05 -13.78 -23.02
C SER A 4 -3.75 -14.58 -23.22
N LYS A 5 -2.64 -14.15 -22.59
CA LYS A 5 -1.35 -14.85 -22.61
C LYS A 5 -1.10 -15.65 -21.32
N LEU A 6 -2.00 -15.58 -20.35
CA LEU A 6 -1.87 -16.30 -19.09
C LEU A 6 -2.44 -17.72 -19.21
N PRO A 7 -1.96 -18.69 -18.41
CA PRO A 7 -2.53 -20.03 -18.35
C PRO A 7 -4.03 -20.04 -18.04
N GLU A 8 -4.72 -21.10 -18.42
CA GLU A 8 -6.12 -21.29 -18.07
C GLU A 8 -6.32 -21.26 -16.54
N GLY A 9 -7.36 -20.55 -16.09
CA GLY A 9 -7.64 -20.32 -14.68
C GLY A 9 -6.85 -19.17 -14.03
N ALA A 10 -5.86 -18.58 -14.70
CA ALA A 10 -5.12 -17.42 -14.17
C ALA A 10 -5.90 -16.11 -14.37
N THR A 11 -5.87 -15.23 -13.37
CA THR A 11 -6.47 -13.89 -13.42
C THR A 11 -5.39 -12.82 -13.28
N LEU A 12 -5.36 -11.88 -14.21
CA LEU A 12 -4.55 -10.67 -14.13
C LEU A 12 -5.17 -9.72 -13.11
N CYS A 13 -4.49 -9.53 -11.99
CA CYS A 13 -4.87 -8.56 -10.97
C CYS A 13 -4.00 -7.30 -11.07
N GLY A 14 -4.64 -6.14 -10.99
CA GLY A 14 -3.93 -4.89 -10.77
C GLY A 14 -3.45 -4.76 -9.33
N VAL A 15 -2.43 -3.93 -9.13
CA VAL A 15 -1.90 -3.56 -7.81
C VAL A 15 -2.14 -2.07 -7.60
N ILE A 16 -2.51 -1.68 -6.38
CA ILE A 16 -2.63 -0.29 -5.95
C ILE A 16 -1.53 -0.02 -4.92
N LEU A 17 -0.78 1.05 -5.13
CA LEU A 17 0.17 1.59 -4.17
C LEU A 17 -0.44 2.82 -3.51
N SER A 18 -0.32 2.91 -2.19
CA SER A 18 -0.74 4.08 -1.41
C SER A 18 0.43 4.53 -0.55
N SER A 19 0.61 5.83 -0.40
CA SER A 19 1.59 6.37 0.52
C SER A 19 1.06 7.63 1.18
N ASP A 20 1.24 7.72 2.49
CA ASP A 20 0.91 8.89 3.29
C ASP A 20 1.98 9.06 4.37
N LYS A 21 2.14 10.26 4.92
CA LYS A 21 3.09 10.53 5.99
C LYS A 21 2.54 9.96 7.30
N THR A 22 3.31 9.11 7.96
CA THR A 22 2.98 8.61 9.30
C THR A 22 4.07 8.93 10.30
N HIS A 23 3.65 9.29 11.51
CA HIS A 23 4.56 9.42 12.65
C HIS A 23 4.82 8.01 13.21
N ILE A 24 6.09 7.60 13.21
CA ILE A 24 6.50 6.28 13.75
C ILE A 24 6.56 6.33 15.28
N THR A 25 6.89 7.50 15.86
CA THR A 25 6.91 7.70 17.32
C THR A 25 6.23 9.01 17.72
N ASN A 26 5.35 8.96 18.73
CA ASN A 26 4.57 10.12 19.17
C ASN A 26 5.18 10.89 20.37
N MET A 27 6.16 10.33 21.11
CA MET A 27 6.59 10.92 22.40
C MET A 27 8.08 11.23 22.60
N CYS A 28 9.04 10.65 21.84
CA CYS A 28 10.47 10.85 22.12
C CYS A 28 11.37 10.88 20.86
N GLY A 29 11.25 11.90 20.00
CA GLY A 29 12.24 12.14 18.92
C GLY A 29 11.71 12.17 17.48
N GLY A 30 10.40 12.28 17.28
CA GLY A 30 9.80 12.81 16.03
C GLY A 30 10.22 12.11 14.73
N LYS A 31 10.35 10.79 14.72
CA LYS A 31 10.64 10.06 13.48
C LYS A 31 9.35 9.89 12.69
N ALA A 32 9.32 10.45 11.48
CA ALA A 32 8.25 10.26 10.54
C ALA A 32 8.79 9.61 9.26
N ALA A 33 7.96 8.78 8.64
CA ALA A 33 8.25 8.13 7.37
C ALA A 33 7.01 8.21 6.49
N HIS A 34 7.19 7.94 5.20
CA HIS A 34 6.09 7.65 4.31
C HIS A 34 6.00 6.13 4.13
N PRO A 35 5.11 5.42 4.85
CA PRO A 35 4.79 4.04 4.49
C PRO A 35 4.34 3.96 3.04
N LEU A 36 4.88 2.99 2.34
CA LEU A 36 4.39 2.52 1.06
C LEU A 36 3.53 1.29 1.35
N LEU A 37 2.23 1.41 1.09
CA LEU A 37 1.26 0.35 1.26
C LEU A 37 0.90 -0.26 -0.10
N ILE A 38 0.65 -1.57 -0.13
CA ILE A 38 0.27 -2.33 -1.31
C ILE A 38 -1.07 -3.02 -1.10
N SER A 39 -1.93 -2.99 -2.12
CA SER A 39 -3.23 -3.67 -2.16
C SER A 39 -3.53 -4.20 -3.56
N LEU A 40 -4.49 -5.12 -3.67
CA LEU A 40 -4.98 -5.59 -4.96
C LEU A 40 -6.12 -4.69 -5.47
N ALA A 41 -6.08 -4.37 -6.76
CA ALA A 41 -7.07 -3.51 -7.39
C ALA A 41 -8.45 -4.17 -7.50
N ASN A 42 -8.53 -5.51 -7.48
CA ASN A 42 -9.78 -6.26 -7.57
C ASN A 42 -10.60 -6.24 -6.27
N ILE A 43 -10.06 -5.76 -5.15
CA ILE A 43 -10.81 -5.56 -3.91
C ILE A 43 -11.76 -4.37 -4.08
N ARG A 44 -13.05 -4.53 -3.79
CA ARG A 44 -14.03 -3.44 -3.87
C ARG A 44 -13.62 -2.29 -2.94
N MET A 45 -13.75 -1.05 -3.41
CA MET A 45 -13.33 0.15 -2.66
C MET A 45 -13.93 0.23 -1.24
N ALA A 46 -15.22 -0.08 -1.09
CA ALA A 46 -15.89 -0.07 0.21
C ALA A 46 -15.28 -1.08 1.21
N VAL A 47 -14.78 -2.21 0.73
CA VAL A 47 -14.09 -3.20 1.57
C VAL A 47 -12.65 -2.75 1.81
N ARG A 48 -11.96 -2.29 0.76
CA ARG A 48 -10.55 -1.88 0.84
C ARG A 48 -10.31 -0.73 1.81
N ASN A 49 -11.21 0.25 1.84
CA ASN A 49 -11.07 1.44 2.68
C ASN A 49 -11.53 1.22 4.12
N LYS A 50 -12.09 0.05 4.44
CA LYS A 50 -12.49 -0.30 5.81
C LYS A 50 -11.26 -0.73 6.60
N ALA A 51 -10.93 -0.01 7.68
CA ALA A 51 -9.75 -0.28 8.49
C ALA A 51 -9.70 -1.73 9.02
N SER A 52 -10.85 -2.32 9.37
CA SER A 52 -10.95 -3.70 9.86
C SER A 52 -10.74 -4.77 8.79
N SER A 53 -10.70 -4.41 7.50
CA SER A 53 -10.54 -5.37 6.41
C SER A 53 -9.09 -5.68 6.11
N HIS A 54 -8.13 -4.93 6.67
CA HIS A 54 -6.69 -5.16 6.49
C HIS A 54 -6.30 -5.37 5.01
N ALA A 55 -6.95 -4.63 4.11
CA ALA A 55 -6.80 -4.80 2.67
C ALA A 55 -5.52 -4.19 2.10
N PHE A 56 -4.72 -3.51 2.92
CA PHE A 56 -3.41 -2.96 2.60
C PHE A 56 -2.35 -3.64 3.46
N LEU A 57 -1.21 -3.96 2.86
CA LEU A 57 -0.02 -4.44 3.54
C LEU A 57 1.09 -3.39 3.44
N LEU A 58 1.95 -3.30 4.46
CA LEU A 58 3.13 -2.45 4.43
C LEU A 58 4.20 -3.07 3.53
N LEU A 59 4.54 -2.38 2.44
CA LEU A 59 5.57 -2.79 1.48
C LEU A 59 6.94 -2.22 1.86
N ALA A 60 7.00 -0.94 2.22
CA ALA A 60 8.25 -0.27 2.61
C ALA A 60 7.99 0.95 3.52
N LEU A 61 9.02 1.41 4.22
CA LEU A 61 9.04 2.72 4.88
C LEU A 61 10.01 3.63 4.12
N MET A 62 9.48 4.64 3.44
CA MET A 62 10.30 5.63 2.74
C MET A 62 10.76 6.72 3.72
N PRO A 63 12.05 7.07 3.73
CA PRO A 63 12.55 8.16 4.57
C PRO A 63 11.97 9.49 4.10
N ILE A 64 11.71 10.40 5.04
CA ILE A 64 11.42 11.79 4.72
C ILE A 64 12.75 12.50 4.50
N SER A 65 12.95 13.07 3.32
CA SER A 65 14.15 13.86 3.04
C SER A 65 14.18 15.10 3.92
N GLN A 66 15.23 15.22 4.71
CA GLN A 66 15.56 16.47 5.40
C GLN A 66 16.61 17.17 4.54
N PHE A 67 16.25 18.31 3.96
CA PHE A 67 17.21 19.17 3.28
C PHE A 67 17.83 20.07 4.35
N LEU A 68 19.17 20.02 4.45
CA LEU A 68 19.96 20.90 5.30
C LEU A 68 20.14 22.27 4.65
#